data_AF-A0A945MF27-F1
#
_entry.id   AF-A0A945MF27-F1
#
_cell.length_a   1.000
_cell.length_b   1.000
_cell.length_c   1.000
_cell.angle_alpha   90.00
_cell.angle_beta   90.00
_cell.angle_gamma   90.00
#
_symmetry.space_group_name_H-M   'P 1'
#
loop_
_entity.id
_entity.type
_entity.pdbx_description
1 polymer ?
#
loop_
_entity_poly.entity_id
_entity_poly.type
_entity_poly.pdbx_seq_one_letter_code
_entity_poly.pdbx_strand_id
1 'polypeptide(L)'
;MQIPQDLIETATLKLKSVQSEAEFFQLRSQYLGKKSFIISAFSKLRDLDPQSKASAAKELNILKSKLTKLFEDSLASIESIGEHDQLDVTLPADPYLIGSEHPITKISQKVIDYFIPLNYQIFSGNEIETDFYNFEALNFPENHPARQMHDTFYLNSNSKSEYLLRTHTSNTQIHSMLKEDMPLYMLSPGRVYRCDSDTTHLPMFTQIEGLVVDEDVTFGDLKGIIIDFLENFFNEKMEVRFRPSYFPFTEPSAEVDIKFGNRGWLEILGCGMVHPNVLKGCNVDTKKYRGFAFGMGIERLAMLYYGVSDIRDFYSSNLDFLNQFPS
;
A
#
# COMPACT_ATOMS: atom_id res chain seq x y z
N MET A 1 79.85 26.08 21.04
CA MET A 1 78.42 26.32 20.79
C MET A 1 77.64 25.83 22.00
N GLN A 2 76.88 26.67 22.70
CA GLN A 2 76.08 26.24 23.85
C GLN A 2 74.67 25.88 23.38
N ILE A 3 74.28 24.62 23.56
CA ILE A 3 72.90 24.15 23.35
C ILE A 3 72.11 24.48 24.62
N PRO A 4 71.03 25.27 24.55
CA PRO A 4 70.19 25.55 25.72
C PRO A 4 69.60 24.25 26.26
N GLN A 5 69.85 23.95 27.53
CA GLN A 5 69.32 22.74 28.18
C GLN A 5 67.80 22.83 28.39
N ASP A 6 67.27 24.04 28.54
CA ASP A 6 65.88 24.30 28.93
C ASP A 6 64.89 24.29 27.75
N LEU A 7 65.37 24.00 26.53
CA LEU A 7 64.58 24.14 25.31
C LEU A 7 63.40 23.16 25.26
N ILE A 8 63.58 21.95 25.82
CA ILE A 8 62.55 20.92 25.94
C ILE A 8 61.53 21.31 27.01
N GLU A 9 61.99 21.80 28.17
CA GLU A 9 61.09 22.23 29.26
C GLU A 9 60.22 23.40 28.83
N THR A 10 60.81 24.38 28.13
CA THR A 10 60.08 25.52 27.59
C THR A 10 59.05 25.09 26.54
N ALA A 11 59.41 24.16 25.64
CA ALA A 11 58.48 23.61 24.65
C ALA A 11 57.31 22.87 25.33
N THR A 12 57.61 22.09 26.39
CA THR A 12 56.62 21.35 27.17
C THR A 12 55.64 22.28 27.87
N LEU A 13 56.12 23.36 28.50
CA LEU A 13 55.28 24.35 29.17
C LEU A 13 54.39 25.10 28.17
N LYS A 14 54.93 25.51 27.03
CA LYS A 14 54.13 26.18 25.99
C LYS A 14 53.09 25.29 25.35
N LEU A 15 53.38 23.99 25.18
CA LEU A 15 52.40 23.03 24.67
C LEU A 15 51.18 22.90 25.61
N LYS A 16 51.38 22.97 26.93
CA LYS A 16 50.27 22.96 27.90
C LYS A 16 49.33 24.17 27.78
N SER A 17 49.80 25.27 27.20
CA SER A 17 49.01 26.51 27.03
C SER A 17 48.34 26.64 25.67
N VAL A 18 48.53 25.67 24.76
CA VAL A 18 47.92 25.71 23.42
C VAL A 18 46.43 25.38 23.50
N GLN A 19 45.59 26.23 22.94
CA GLN A 19 44.12 26.08 22.98
C GLN A 19 43.50 25.79 21.61
N SER A 20 44.29 25.84 20.53
CA SER A 20 43.80 25.53 19.18
C SER A 20 44.82 24.80 18.32
N GLU A 21 44.33 24.09 17.31
CA GLU A 21 45.16 23.42 16.31
C GLU A 21 46.06 24.42 15.55
N ALA A 22 45.55 25.62 15.28
CA ALA A 22 46.32 26.68 14.64
C ALA A 22 47.51 27.14 15.51
N GLU A 23 47.29 27.32 16.82
CA GLU A 23 48.35 27.64 17.78
C GLU A 23 49.37 26.51 17.92
N PHE A 24 48.91 25.26 17.90
CA PHE A 24 49.76 24.07 17.93
C PHE A 24 50.76 24.06 16.76
N PHE A 25 50.28 24.24 15.52
CA PHE A 25 51.15 24.24 14.34
C PHE A 25 52.09 25.44 14.29
N GLN A 26 51.66 26.60 14.79
CA GLN A 26 52.53 27.77 14.94
C GLN A 26 53.68 27.48 15.93
N LEU A 27 53.36 26.90 17.10
CA LEU A 27 54.35 26.54 18.09
C LEU A 27 55.32 25.48 17.55
N ARG A 28 54.82 24.44 16.87
CA ARG A 28 55.65 23.42 16.20
C ARG A 28 56.61 24.06 15.19
N SER A 29 56.14 25.03 14.41
CA SER A 29 56.97 25.76 13.43
C SER A 29 58.07 26.59 14.09
N GLN A 30 57.84 27.16 15.28
CA GLN A 30 58.88 27.90 16.03
C GLN A 30 60.04 26.98 16.47
N TYR A 31 59.75 25.75 16.89
CA TYR A 31 60.75 24.82 17.43
C TYR A 31 61.37 23.88 16.39
N LEU A 32 60.63 23.50 15.34
CA LEU A 32 61.06 22.53 14.31
C LEU A 32 61.09 23.10 12.89
N GLY A 33 60.58 24.32 12.67
CA GLY A 33 60.51 24.94 11.34
C GLY A 33 61.82 25.58 10.88
N LYS A 34 61.81 26.13 9.65
CA LYS A 34 62.99 26.67 8.94
C LYS A 34 63.76 27.75 9.71
N LYS A 35 63.08 28.53 10.56
CA LYS A 35 63.66 29.61 11.39
C LYS A 35 64.00 29.16 12.83
N SER A 36 63.90 27.87 13.14
CA SER A 36 64.10 27.36 14.49
C SER A 36 65.56 27.42 14.95
N PHE A 37 65.74 27.43 16.27
CA PHE A 37 67.05 27.27 16.90
C PHE A 37 67.76 26.01 16.40
N ILE A 38 67.04 24.89 16.23
CA ILE A 38 67.62 23.61 15.78
C ILE A 38 68.25 23.74 14.38
N ILE A 39 67.54 24.33 13.42
CA ILE A 39 68.05 24.44 12.05
C ILE A 39 69.20 25.44 11.95
N SER A 40 69.12 26.56 12.67
CA SER A 40 70.24 27.51 12.78
C SER A 40 71.43 26.92 13.56
N ALA A 41 71.18 25.96 14.44
CA ALA A 41 72.23 25.24 15.15
C ALA A 41 72.95 24.25 14.23
N PHE A 42 72.21 23.51 13.40
CA PHE A 42 72.78 22.62 12.39
C PHE A 42 73.64 23.36 11.34
N SER A 43 73.28 24.59 10.96
CA SER A 43 74.07 25.37 9.99
C SER A 43 75.42 25.83 10.56
N LYS A 44 75.47 26.15 11.86
CA LYS A 44 76.68 26.55 12.60
C LYS A 44 77.66 25.39 12.89
N LEU A 45 77.25 24.14 12.67
CA LEU A 45 78.16 22.97 12.78
C LEU A 45 79.29 22.98 11.73
N ARG A 46 79.17 23.80 10.67
CA ARG A 46 80.21 23.95 9.66
C ARG A 46 81.47 24.62 10.19
N ASP A 47 81.35 25.42 11.25
CA ASP A 47 82.40 26.27 11.80
C ASP A 47 83.16 25.62 12.97
N LEU A 48 82.90 24.34 13.25
CA LEU A 48 83.49 23.60 14.38
C LEU A 48 84.60 22.63 13.93
N ASP A 49 85.57 22.40 14.81
CA ASP A 49 86.63 21.42 14.61
C ASP A 49 86.07 19.97 14.52
N PRO A 50 86.78 19.03 13.86
CA PRO A 50 86.25 17.70 13.60
C PRO A 50 85.85 16.89 14.84
N GLN A 51 86.53 17.09 15.99
CA GLN A 51 86.24 16.38 17.23
C GLN A 51 85.01 16.94 17.94
N SER A 52 84.87 18.27 18.05
CA SER A 52 83.72 18.92 18.69
C SER A 52 82.45 18.87 17.82
N LYS A 53 82.61 18.82 16.49
CA LYS A 53 81.52 18.70 15.53
C LYS A 53 80.73 17.40 15.67
N ALA A 54 81.41 16.27 15.93
CA ALA A 54 80.75 14.98 16.09
C ALA A 54 79.88 14.93 17.36
N SER A 55 80.38 15.48 18.48
CA SER A 55 79.63 15.55 19.75
C SER A 55 78.41 16.47 19.64
N ALA A 56 78.59 17.67 19.08
CA ALA A 56 77.52 18.65 18.92
C ALA A 56 76.42 18.16 17.95
N ALA A 57 76.79 17.45 16.87
CA ALA A 57 75.82 16.87 15.95
C ALA A 57 74.97 15.77 16.61
N LYS A 58 75.59 14.94 17.47
CA LYS A 58 74.88 13.89 18.22
C LYS A 58 73.86 14.49 19.19
N GLU A 59 74.26 15.52 19.94
CA GLU A 59 73.37 16.21 20.88
C GLU A 59 72.20 16.91 20.17
N LEU A 60 72.46 17.58 19.04
CA LEU A 60 71.40 18.21 18.24
C LEU A 60 70.42 17.20 17.64
N ASN A 61 70.89 16.03 17.21
CA ASN A 61 70.01 14.95 16.73
C ASN A 61 69.12 14.40 17.85
N ILE A 62 69.67 14.20 19.06
CA ILE A 62 68.90 13.77 20.23
C ILE A 62 67.85 14.82 20.59
N LEU A 63 68.22 16.10 20.63
CA LEU A 63 67.31 17.20 20.93
C LEU A 63 66.18 17.30 19.89
N LYS A 64 66.50 17.21 18.60
CA LYS A 64 65.53 17.21 17.52
C LYS A 64 64.55 16.05 17.66
N SER A 65 65.04 14.83 17.89
CA SER A 65 64.20 13.64 18.07
C SER A 65 63.26 13.78 19.27
N LYS A 66 63.74 14.28 20.42
CA LYS A 66 62.91 14.50 21.60
C LYS A 66 61.81 15.53 21.35
N LEU A 67 62.12 16.64 20.67
CA LEU A 67 61.13 17.66 20.33
C LEU A 67 60.12 17.15 19.31
N THR A 68 60.57 16.45 18.26
CA THR A 68 59.67 15.81 17.28
C THR A 68 58.68 14.88 17.98
N LYS A 69 59.17 13.99 18.85
CA LYS A 69 58.33 13.08 19.61
C LYS A 69 57.31 13.81 20.51
N LEU A 70 57.77 14.84 21.23
CA LEU A 70 56.91 15.65 22.10
C LEU A 70 55.76 16.34 21.33
N PHE A 71 56.02 16.86 20.13
CA PHE A 71 54.96 17.41 19.28
C PHE A 71 54.06 16.32 18.68
N GLU A 72 54.60 15.17 18.29
CA GLU A 72 53.80 14.03 17.78
C GLU A 72 52.85 13.47 18.84
N ASP A 73 53.34 13.24 20.06
CA ASP A 73 52.55 12.75 21.19
C ASP A 73 51.42 13.74 21.56
N SER A 74 51.69 15.05 21.45
CA SER A 74 50.70 16.10 21.72
C SER A 74 49.65 16.22 20.62
N LEU A 75 49.99 16.01 19.35
CA LEU A 75 49.02 16.05 18.24
C LEU A 75 47.99 14.93 18.37
N ALA A 76 48.45 13.71 18.68
CA ALA A 76 47.58 12.56 18.90
C ALA A 76 46.55 12.80 20.02
N SER A 77 46.92 13.57 21.05
CA SER A 77 45.98 13.93 22.13
C SER A 77 44.92 14.94 21.69
N ILE A 78 45.25 15.89 20.80
CA ILE A 78 44.33 16.92 20.30
C ILE A 78 43.30 16.30 19.34
N GLU A 79 43.73 15.42 18.44
CA GLU A 79 42.85 14.72 17.50
C GLU A 79 41.82 13.82 18.21
N SER A 80 42.14 13.31 19.41
CA SER A 80 41.22 12.49 20.22
C SER A 80 40.13 13.28 20.96
N ILE A 81 40.25 14.60 21.04
CA ILE A 81 39.31 15.51 21.75
C ILE A 81 38.29 16.13 20.79
N GLY A 82 38.37 15.83 19.48
CA GLY A 82 37.34 16.25 18.52
C GLY A 82 35.97 15.83 19.02
N GLU A 83 35.16 16.79 19.46
CA GLU A 83 33.78 16.58 19.84
C GLU A 83 33.07 15.96 18.64
N HIS A 84 32.86 14.64 18.69
CA HIS A 84 31.90 14.00 17.82
C HIS A 84 30.55 14.57 18.24
N ASP A 85 29.97 15.44 17.42
CA ASP A 85 28.56 15.79 17.51
C ASP A 85 27.77 14.48 17.62
N GLN A 86 27.31 14.15 18.83
CA GLN A 86 26.52 12.95 19.06
C GLN A 86 25.14 13.20 18.47
N LEU A 87 24.99 12.83 17.20
CA LEU A 87 23.69 12.81 16.53
C LEU A 87 22.78 11.82 17.27
N ASP A 88 21.63 12.29 17.73
CA ASP A 88 20.60 11.42 18.28
C ASP A 88 19.92 10.64 17.14
N VAL A 89 20.42 9.43 16.90
CA VAL A 89 19.88 8.49 15.90
C VAL A 89 18.49 7.95 16.26
N THR A 90 17.96 8.27 17.44
CA THR A 90 16.61 7.86 17.87
C THR A 90 15.54 8.88 17.50
N LEU A 91 15.93 10.08 17.07
CA LEU A 91 14.97 11.07 16.61
C LEU A 91 14.19 10.52 15.41
N PRO A 92 12.85 10.66 15.40
CA PRO A 92 12.06 10.28 14.25
C PRO A 92 12.49 11.13 13.06
N ALA A 93 12.71 10.46 11.92
CA ALA A 93 12.91 11.15 10.65
C ALA A 93 11.64 11.93 10.27
N ASP A 94 11.79 12.88 9.35
CA ASP A 94 10.64 13.57 8.77
C ASP A 94 9.63 12.53 8.24
N PRO A 95 8.35 12.63 8.62
CA PRO A 95 7.37 11.61 8.30
C PRO A 95 7.17 11.52 6.79
N TYR A 96 7.49 10.35 6.22
CA TYR A 96 7.12 10.01 4.86
C TYR A 96 5.72 9.38 4.89
N LEU A 97 4.70 10.18 4.54
CA LEU A 97 3.31 9.72 4.52
C LEU A 97 3.08 8.82 3.30
N ILE A 98 2.92 7.52 3.55
CA ILE A 98 2.48 6.56 2.53
C ILE A 98 0.96 6.70 2.42
N GLY A 99 0.45 6.87 1.20
CA GLY A 99 -0.99 6.88 0.95
C GLY A 99 -1.62 5.53 1.25
N SER A 100 -2.94 5.51 1.48
CA SER A 100 -3.70 4.28 1.67
C SER A 100 -4.79 4.12 0.63
N GLU A 101 -5.02 2.88 0.20
CA GLU A 101 -6.16 2.53 -0.64
C GLU A 101 -7.45 2.51 0.19
N HIS A 102 -8.54 2.87 -0.47
CA HIS A 102 -9.85 2.84 0.15
C HIS A 102 -10.27 1.40 0.53
N PRO A 103 -10.92 1.16 1.69
CA PRO A 103 -11.32 -0.18 2.12
C PRO A 103 -12.17 -0.93 1.09
N ILE A 104 -13.09 -0.24 0.42
CA ILE A 104 -13.93 -0.83 -0.65
C ILE A 104 -13.08 -1.27 -1.85
N THR A 105 -12.03 -0.52 -2.19
CA THR A 105 -11.09 -0.91 -3.25
C THR A 105 -10.31 -2.15 -2.86
N LYS A 106 -9.79 -2.21 -1.63
CA LYS A 106 -9.07 -3.39 -1.11
C LYS A 106 -9.92 -4.65 -1.14
N ILE A 107 -11.17 -4.54 -0.67
CA ILE A 107 -12.10 -5.68 -0.69
C ILE A 107 -12.50 -6.05 -2.11
N SER A 108 -12.75 -5.08 -2.99
CA SER A 108 -13.01 -5.37 -4.41
C SER A 108 -11.86 -6.14 -5.05
N GLN A 109 -10.62 -5.70 -4.81
CA GLN A 109 -9.44 -6.37 -5.35
C GLN A 109 -9.28 -7.78 -4.76
N LYS A 110 -9.51 -7.95 -3.45
CA LYS A 110 -9.49 -9.26 -2.79
C LYS A 110 -10.51 -10.24 -3.40
N VAL A 111 -11.70 -9.77 -3.75
CA VAL A 111 -12.71 -10.59 -4.45
C VAL A 111 -12.23 -10.93 -5.86
N ILE A 112 -11.74 -9.95 -6.61
CA ILE A 112 -11.23 -10.14 -7.98
C ILE A 112 -10.08 -11.15 -8.01
N ASP A 113 -9.11 -11.01 -7.10
CA ASP A 113 -7.92 -11.87 -7.01
C ASP A 113 -8.25 -13.33 -6.74
N TYR A 114 -9.38 -13.60 -6.06
CA TYR A 114 -9.86 -14.96 -5.85
C TYR A 114 -10.38 -15.61 -7.15
N PHE A 115 -11.13 -14.86 -7.96
CA PHE A 115 -11.80 -15.39 -9.14
C PHE A 115 -10.92 -15.42 -10.40
N ILE A 116 -9.90 -14.55 -10.52
CA ILE A 116 -8.97 -14.53 -11.66
C ILE A 116 -8.33 -15.92 -11.91
N PRO A 117 -7.77 -16.63 -10.90
CA PRO A 117 -7.24 -17.98 -11.07
C PRO A 117 -8.26 -19.02 -11.55
N LEU A 118 -9.56 -18.76 -11.35
CA LEU A 118 -10.67 -19.59 -11.80
C LEU A 118 -11.11 -19.26 -13.25
N ASN A 119 -10.26 -18.57 -14.01
CA ASN A 119 -10.46 -18.18 -15.40
C ASN A 119 -11.55 -17.12 -15.64
N TYR A 120 -11.98 -16.40 -14.60
CA TYR A 120 -12.88 -15.26 -14.75
C TYR A 120 -12.14 -14.06 -15.34
N GLN A 121 -12.78 -13.40 -16.30
CA GLN A 121 -12.30 -12.17 -16.90
C GLN A 121 -13.10 -10.96 -16.39
N ILE A 122 -12.45 -9.81 -16.28
CA ILE A 122 -13.10 -8.60 -15.76
C ILE A 122 -13.72 -7.82 -16.92
N PHE A 123 -15.00 -7.48 -16.80
CA PHE A 123 -15.74 -6.65 -17.73
C PHE A 123 -16.28 -5.42 -16.99
N SER A 124 -16.29 -4.28 -17.69
CA SER A 124 -16.84 -3.03 -17.17
C SER A 124 -17.96 -2.53 -18.07
N GLY A 125 -19.13 -2.26 -17.50
CA GLY A 125 -20.25 -1.64 -18.19
C GLY A 125 -20.47 -0.17 -17.81
N ASN A 126 -21.30 0.51 -18.59
CA ASN A 126 -21.73 1.88 -18.31
C ASN A 126 -22.55 1.95 -17.00
N GLU A 127 -22.43 3.07 -16.30
CA GLU A 127 -23.24 3.37 -15.11
C GLU A 127 -24.60 3.97 -15.45
N ILE A 128 -24.68 4.73 -16.55
CA ILE A 128 -25.94 5.14 -17.17
C ILE A 128 -26.31 4.07 -18.20
N GLU A 129 -27.50 3.51 -18.09
CA GLU A 129 -27.96 2.41 -18.92
C GLU A 129 -29.40 2.62 -19.38
N THR A 130 -29.83 1.89 -20.41
CA THR A 130 -31.23 1.87 -20.82
C THR A 130 -32.07 0.92 -19.97
N ASP A 131 -33.37 1.20 -19.83
CA ASP A 131 -34.34 0.32 -19.18
C ASP A 131 -34.36 -1.10 -19.80
N PHE A 132 -34.07 -1.22 -21.10
CA PHE A 132 -33.95 -2.52 -21.78
C PHE A 132 -32.81 -3.37 -21.19
N TYR A 133 -31.59 -2.83 -21.14
CA TYR A 133 -30.42 -3.59 -20.66
C TYR A 133 -30.41 -3.77 -19.14
N ASN A 134 -30.98 -2.83 -18.39
CA ASN A 134 -31.06 -2.93 -16.94
C ASN A 134 -32.23 -3.81 -16.46
N PHE A 135 -33.29 -4.00 -17.24
CA PHE A 135 -34.47 -4.75 -16.77
C PHE A 135 -35.04 -5.72 -17.79
N GLU A 136 -35.48 -5.25 -18.95
CA GLU A 136 -36.25 -6.07 -19.90
C GLU A 136 -35.46 -7.29 -20.38
N ALA A 137 -34.19 -7.12 -20.76
CA ALA A 137 -33.29 -8.19 -21.18
C ALA A 137 -33.01 -9.21 -20.06
N LEU A 138 -33.18 -8.78 -18.79
CA LEU A 138 -33.06 -9.61 -17.59
C LEU A 138 -34.41 -10.17 -17.14
N ASN A 139 -35.37 -10.27 -18.07
CA ASN A 139 -36.67 -10.92 -17.87
C ASN A 139 -37.54 -10.23 -16.78
N PHE A 140 -37.31 -8.94 -16.48
CA PHE A 140 -38.15 -8.19 -15.57
C PHE A 140 -39.46 -7.75 -16.24
N PRO A 141 -40.64 -8.04 -15.64
CA PRO A 141 -41.90 -7.56 -16.17
C PRO A 141 -42.04 -6.04 -16.06
N GLU A 142 -42.84 -5.42 -16.92
CA GLU A 142 -43.06 -3.95 -16.92
C GLU A 142 -43.55 -3.38 -15.59
N ASN A 143 -44.33 -4.15 -14.85
CA ASN A 143 -44.92 -3.75 -13.58
C ASN A 143 -44.10 -4.20 -12.37
N HIS A 144 -42.85 -4.64 -12.56
CA HIS A 144 -41.99 -5.09 -11.47
C HIS A 144 -41.71 -3.94 -10.47
N PRO A 145 -41.77 -4.16 -9.15
CA PRO A 145 -41.47 -3.14 -8.14
C PRO A 145 -40.12 -2.44 -8.36
N ALA A 146 -39.06 -3.20 -8.61
CA ALA A 146 -37.73 -2.64 -8.88
C ALA A 146 -37.65 -1.65 -10.07
N ARG A 147 -38.62 -1.66 -11.01
CA ARG A 147 -38.69 -0.71 -12.13
C ARG A 147 -39.45 0.58 -11.79
N GLN A 148 -39.95 0.71 -10.56
CA GLN A 148 -40.73 1.87 -10.16
C GLN A 148 -39.79 3.05 -9.83
N MET A 149 -40.29 4.27 -10.05
CA MET A 149 -39.51 5.51 -9.84
C MET A 149 -39.07 5.73 -8.39
N HIS A 150 -39.68 5.04 -7.43
CA HIS A 150 -39.27 5.12 -6.03
C HIS A 150 -38.06 4.26 -5.69
N ASP A 151 -37.69 3.29 -6.55
CA ASP A 151 -36.54 2.40 -6.33
C ASP A 151 -35.36 2.73 -7.26
N THR A 152 -35.63 3.31 -8.44
CA THR A 152 -34.63 3.55 -9.51
C THR A 152 -34.51 5.01 -9.90
N PHE A 153 -33.28 5.49 -10.07
CA PHE A 153 -32.98 6.84 -10.57
C PHE A 153 -33.10 6.92 -12.10
N TYR A 154 -34.23 7.44 -12.59
CA TYR A 154 -34.43 7.76 -14.00
C TYR A 154 -33.90 9.16 -14.33
N LEU A 155 -33.23 9.32 -15.48
CA LEU A 155 -32.58 10.60 -15.85
C LEU A 155 -33.55 11.70 -16.32
N ASN A 156 -34.79 11.38 -16.66
CA ASN A 156 -35.81 12.36 -17.02
C ASN A 156 -37.08 12.11 -16.17
N SER A 157 -37.52 13.15 -15.47
CA SER A 157 -38.60 13.09 -14.48
C SER A 157 -40.01 13.13 -15.06
N ASN A 158 -40.16 13.47 -16.36
CA ASN A 158 -41.46 13.85 -16.94
C ASN A 158 -42.08 12.76 -17.84
N SER A 159 -41.39 11.65 -18.06
CA SER A 159 -41.88 10.43 -18.73
C SER A 159 -40.98 9.26 -18.32
N LYS A 160 -41.37 7.99 -18.61
CA LYS A 160 -40.42 6.87 -18.55
C LYS A 160 -39.21 7.25 -19.41
N SER A 161 -38.13 7.71 -18.79
CA SER A 161 -36.89 7.98 -19.49
C SER A 161 -36.33 6.65 -19.94
N GLU A 162 -35.88 6.56 -21.19
CA GLU A 162 -35.18 5.38 -21.67
C GLU A 162 -33.93 5.11 -20.82
N TYR A 163 -33.32 6.15 -20.25
CA TYR A 163 -32.08 6.08 -19.50
C TYR A 163 -32.25 6.23 -17.99
N LEU A 164 -31.48 5.43 -17.25
CA LEU A 164 -31.45 5.36 -15.79
C LEU A 164 -30.02 5.13 -15.28
N LEU A 165 -29.79 5.36 -13.99
CA LEU A 165 -28.57 4.86 -13.32
C LEU A 165 -28.78 3.38 -12.99
N ARG A 166 -27.84 2.52 -13.40
CA ARG A 166 -27.97 1.07 -13.24
C ARG A 166 -28.15 0.67 -11.77
N THR A 167 -29.04 -0.27 -11.52
CA THR A 167 -29.39 -0.74 -10.16
C THR A 167 -28.58 -1.96 -9.69
N HIS A 168 -27.87 -2.57 -10.63
CA HIS A 168 -27.04 -3.76 -10.51
C HIS A 168 -26.08 -3.82 -11.71
N THR A 169 -25.01 -4.60 -11.64
CA THR A 169 -24.02 -4.70 -12.75
C THR A 169 -24.40 -5.75 -13.80
N SER A 170 -25.59 -6.33 -13.70
CA SER A 170 -26.16 -7.32 -14.62
C SER A 170 -26.33 -6.82 -16.05
N ASN A 171 -26.42 -5.49 -16.26
CA ASN A 171 -26.44 -4.92 -17.59
C ASN A 171 -25.19 -5.30 -18.38
N THR A 172 -24.04 -5.31 -17.71
CA THR A 172 -22.75 -5.71 -18.30
C THR A 172 -22.79 -7.17 -18.74
N GLN A 173 -23.49 -8.04 -17.99
CA GLN A 173 -23.65 -9.45 -18.36
C GLN A 173 -24.39 -9.60 -19.70
N ILE A 174 -25.46 -8.84 -19.91
CA ILE A 174 -26.20 -8.84 -21.18
C ILE A 174 -25.31 -8.35 -22.32
N HIS A 175 -24.61 -7.22 -22.13
CA HIS A 175 -23.69 -6.70 -23.15
C HIS A 175 -22.57 -7.68 -23.49
N SER A 176 -22.01 -8.38 -22.50
CA SER A 176 -20.96 -9.38 -22.71
C SER A 176 -21.50 -10.60 -23.44
N MET A 177 -22.66 -11.16 -23.05
CA MET A 177 -23.25 -12.32 -23.75
C MET A 177 -23.63 -12.01 -25.21
N LEU A 178 -23.93 -10.75 -25.55
CA LEU A 178 -24.22 -10.34 -26.93
C LEU A 178 -22.97 -10.13 -27.80
N LYS A 179 -21.78 -9.96 -27.19
CA LYS A 179 -20.53 -9.61 -27.88
C LYS A 179 -19.50 -10.72 -27.91
N GLU A 180 -19.44 -11.50 -26.84
CA GLU A 180 -18.44 -12.55 -26.63
C GLU A 180 -18.97 -13.92 -27.07
N ASP A 181 -18.05 -14.79 -27.49
CA ASP A 181 -18.35 -16.19 -27.77
C ASP A 181 -18.43 -17.03 -26.47
N MET A 182 -19.12 -18.17 -26.52
CA MET A 182 -19.20 -19.11 -25.41
C MET A 182 -18.07 -20.16 -25.47
N PRO A 183 -17.48 -20.60 -24.33
CA PRO A 183 -17.92 -20.34 -22.96
C PRO A 183 -17.46 -18.98 -22.41
N LEU A 184 -18.26 -18.41 -21.50
CA LEU A 184 -18.04 -17.09 -20.92
C LEU A 184 -17.91 -17.18 -19.40
N TYR A 185 -16.77 -16.73 -18.87
CA TYR A 185 -16.49 -16.61 -17.44
C TYR A 185 -16.16 -15.15 -17.14
N MET A 186 -17.08 -14.45 -16.49
CA MET A 186 -16.97 -13.00 -16.31
C MET A 186 -17.24 -12.54 -14.89
N LEU A 187 -16.51 -11.50 -14.48
CA LEU A 187 -16.80 -10.66 -13.34
C LEU A 187 -17.08 -9.24 -13.80
N SER A 188 -18.06 -8.61 -13.19
CA SER A 188 -18.49 -7.24 -13.46
C SER A 188 -18.48 -6.42 -12.17
N PRO A 189 -17.31 -5.88 -11.77
CA PRO A 189 -17.22 -4.93 -10.67
C PRO A 189 -17.73 -3.55 -11.11
N GLY A 190 -18.52 -2.90 -10.26
CA GLY A 190 -18.97 -1.55 -10.57
C GLY A 190 -19.88 -0.90 -9.52
N ARG A 191 -19.97 0.43 -9.61
CA ARG A 191 -20.92 1.21 -8.82
C ARG A 191 -22.34 1.03 -9.35
N VAL A 192 -23.28 0.95 -8.43
CA VAL A 192 -24.71 0.78 -8.69
C VAL A 192 -25.49 1.76 -7.82
N TYR A 193 -26.72 2.06 -8.23
CA TYR A 193 -27.51 3.16 -7.68
C TYR A 193 -28.93 2.72 -7.36
N ARG A 194 -29.43 3.07 -6.19
CA ARG A 194 -30.81 2.79 -5.74
C ARG A 194 -31.35 3.96 -4.95
N CYS A 195 -32.64 4.21 -5.00
CA CYS A 195 -33.27 5.32 -4.27
C CYS A 195 -33.51 4.98 -2.78
N ASP A 196 -32.55 4.33 -2.13
CA ASP A 196 -32.61 3.93 -0.72
C ASP A 196 -31.48 4.61 0.05
N SER A 197 -31.77 5.11 1.26
CA SER A 197 -30.77 5.74 2.13
C SER A 197 -31.13 5.52 3.60
N ASP A 198 -30.37 4.64 4.26
CA ASP A 198 -30.45 4.39 5.71
C ASP A 198 -29.07 4.00 6.30
N THR A 199 -29.02 3.37 7.48
CA THR A 199 -27.77 2.96 8.14
C THR A 199 -27.05 1.77 7.46
N THR A 200 -27.75 1.06 6.59
CA THR A 200 -27.30 -0.16 5.89
C THR A 200 -27.38 -0.05 4.36
N HIS A 201 -28.08 0.97 3.85
CA HIS A 201 -28.30 1.22 2.44
C HIS A 201 -27.81 2.61 2.08
N LEU A 202 -27.05 2.69 0.99
CA LEU A 202 -26.61 3.94 0.41
C LEU A 202 -27.18 4.08 -1.00
N PRO A 203 -27.44 5.32 -1.45
CA PRO A 203 -27.98 5.54 -2.79
C PRO A 203 -26.98 5.18 -3.89
N MET A 204 -25.69 5.10 -3.55
CA MET A 204 -24.62 4.58 -4.38
C MET A 204 -23.79 3.60 -3.55
N PHE A 205 -23.57 2.41 -4.09
CA PHE A 205 -22.73 1.38 -3.49
C PHE A 205 -22.08 0.55 -4.60
N THR A 206 -21.24 -0.42 -4.24
CA THR A 206 -20.43 -1.19 -5.18
C THR A 206 -20.89 -2.64 -5.19
N GLN A 207 -21.13 -3.18 -6.38
CA GLN A 207 -21.41 -4.60 -6.56
C GLN A 207 -20.34 -5.24 -7.43
N ILE A 208 -20.08 -6.50 -7.13
CA ILE A 208 -19.38 -7.40 -8.04
C ILE A 208 -20.34 -8.53 -8.37
N GLU A 209 -20.58 -8.72 -9.64
CA GLU A 209 -21.37 -9.82 -10.15
C GLU A 209 -20.52 -10.76 -10.99
N GLY A 210 -20.76 -12.05 -10.84
CA GLY A 210 -20.16 -13.08 -11.66
C GLY A 210 -21.20 -13.75 -12.54
N LEU A 211 -20.80 -14.11 -13.75
CA LEU A 211 -21.55 -14.95 -14.67
C LEU A 211 -20.63 -16.02 -15.23
N VAL A 212 -21.11 -17.27 -15.25
CA VAL A 212 -20.50 -18.36 -15.99
C VAL A 212 -21.55 -18.94 -16.93
N VAL A 213 -21.18 -19.10 -18.19
CA VAL A 213 -21.99 -19.79 -19.21
C VAL A 213 -21.10 -20.82 -19.92
N ASP A 214 -21.40 -22.10 -19.72
CA ASP A 214 -20.68 -23.23 -20.32
C ASP A 214 -21.63 -24.45 -20.49
N GLU A 215 -21.19 -25.51 -21.14
CA GLU A 215 -22.02 -26.67 -21.52
C GLU A 215 -22.46 -27.50 -20.30
N ASP A 216 -21.57 -27.70 -19.34
CA ASP A 216 -21.74 -28.65 -18.22
C ASP A 216 -21.93 -27.98 -16.85
N VAL A 217 -22.42 -26.74 -16.82
CA VAL A 217 -22.59 -25.98 -15.58
C VAL A 217 -23.82 -26.41 -14.78
N THR A 218 -23.65 -26.65 -13.48
CA THR A 218 -24.72 -27.05 -12.56
C THR A 218 -24.84 -26.12 -11.36
N PHE A 219 -25.97 -26.25 -10.64
CA PHE A 219 -26.15 -25.55 -9.36
C PHE A 219 -25.17 -26.06 -8.28
N GLY A 220 -24.64 -27.28 -8.43
CA GLY A 220 -23.59 -27.81 -7.55
C GLY A 220 -22.31 -27.00 -7.65
N ASP A 221 -21.93 -26.63 -8.88
CA ASP A 221 -20.74 -25.81 -9.15
C ASP A 221 -20.89 -24.41 -8.56
N LEU A 222 -22.06 -23.80 -8.73
CA LEU A 222 -22.39 -22.51 -8.10
C LEU A 222 -22.23 -22.58 -6.58
N LYS A 223 -22.81 -23.60 -5.93
CA LYS A 223 -22.69 -23.75 -4.47
C LYS A 223 -21.23 -23.96 -4.05
N GLY A 224 -20.49 -24.79 -4.78
CA GLY A 224 -19.09 -25.09 -4.51
C GLY A 224 -18.22 -23.83 -4.55
N ILE A 225 -18.32 -23.07 -5.64
CA ILE A 225 -17.54 -21.84 -5.84
C ILE A 225 -17.85 -20.79 -4.78
N ILE A 226 -19.13 -20.61 -4.43
CA ILE A 226 -19.52 -19.62 -3.41
C ILE A 226 -19.06 -20.01 -2.01
N ILE A 227 -19.17 -21.29 -1.65
CA ILE A 227 -18.68 -21.77 -0.34
C ILE A 227 -17.17 -21.61 -0.26
N ASP A 228 -16.42 -22.07 -1.27
CA ASP A 228 -14.97 -21.96 -1.32
C ASP A 228 -14.50 -20.50 -1.29
N PHE A 229 -15.20 -19.61 -2.00
CA PHE A 229 -14.95 -18.17 -1.97
C PHE A 229 -15.13 -17.59 -0.58
N LEU A 230 -16.25 -17.89 0.10
CA LEU A 230 -16.54 -17.34 1.42
C LEU A 230 -15.52 -17.84 2.46
N GLU A 231 -15.15 -19.11 2.42
CA GLU A 231 -14.13 -19.67 3.31
C GLU A 231 -12.74 -19.05 3.04
N ASN A 232 -12.37 -18.86 1.78
CA ASN A 232 -11.13 -18.18 1.39
C ASN A 232 -11.12 -16.70 1.80
N PHE A 233 -12.23 -16.01 1.60
CA PHE A 233 -12.36 -14.57 1.86
C PHE A 233 -12.23 -14.26 3.35
N PHE A 234 -12.92 -15.01 4.21
CA PHE A 234 -12.87 -14.86 5.67
C PHE A 234 -11.71 -15.63 6.33
N ASN A 235 -11.03 -16.50 5.58
CA ASN A 235 -9.96 -17.38 6.08
C ASN A 235 -10.40 -18.23 7.29
N GLU A 236 -11.65 -18.70 7.27
CA GLU A 236 -12.28 -19.50 8.30
C GLU A 236 -13.31 -20.44 7.65
N LYS A 237 -13.59 -21.60 8.27
CA LYS A 237 -14.69 -22.47 7.84
C LYS A 237 -16.03 -21.82 8.19
N MET A 238 -16.86 -21.59 7.18
CA MET A 238 -18.11 -20.84 7.33
C MET A 238 -19.31 -21.77 7.33
N GLU A 239 -20.25 -21.58 8.26
CA GLU A 239 -21.59 -22.15 8.13
C GLU A 239 -22.37 -21.33 7.09
N VAL A 240 -22.51 -21.88 5.88
CA VAL A 240 -23.20 -21.25 4.75
C VAL A 240 -24.58 -21.88 4.52
N ARG A 241 -25.60 -21.05 4.34
CA ARG A 241 -26.99 -21.47 4.07
C ARG A 241 -27.48 -20.86 2.76
N PHE A 242 -27.98 -21.72 1.87
CA PHE A 242 -28.67 -21.31 0.65
C PHE A 242 -30.17 -21.39 0.91
N ARG A 243 -30.85 -20.25 0.85
CA ARG A 243 -32.32 -20.16 0.95
C ARG A 243 -32.90 -19.93 -0.44
N PRO A 244 -33.97 -20.66 -0.84
CA PRO A 244 -34.70 -20.32 -2.05
C PRO A 244 -35.14 -18.85 -2.00
N SER A 245 -34.92 -18.14 -3.11
CA SER A 245 -35.39 -16.78 -3.33
C SER A 245 -35.96 -16.68 -4.74
N TYR A 246 -36.20 -15.47 -5.23
CA TYR A 246 -36.70 -15.21 -6.57
C TYR A 246 -35.98 -14.02 -7.19
N PHE A 247 -35.32 -14.25 -8.33
CA PHE A 247 -34.83 -13.19 -9.20
C PHE A 247 -35.34 -13.45 -10.63
N PRO A 248 -35.96 -12.47 -11.32
CA PRO A 248 -36.56 -12.71 -12.66
C PRO A 248 -35.61 -13.30 -13.71
N PHE A 249 -34.30 -13.06 -13.57
CA PHE A 249 -33.23 -13.52 -14.46
C PHE A 249 -32.58 -14.84 -14.05
N THR A 250 -33.01 -15.50 -12.97
CA THR A 250 -32.52 -16.83 -12.58
C THR A 250 -33.63 -17.81 -12.21
N GLU A 251 -33.42 -19.10 -12.47
CA GLU A 251 -34.30 -20.20 -12.04
C GLU A 251 -33.53 -21.54 -12.08
N PRO A 252 -33.28 -22.20 -10.94
CA PRO A 252 -33.61 -21.80 -9.56
C PRO A 252 -32.74 -20.64 -9.03
N SER A 253 -33.33 -19.80 -8.19
CA SER A 253 -32.67 -18.71 -7.45
C SER A 253 -32.42 -19.07 -5.99
N ALA A 254 -31.35 -18.52 -5.40
CA ALA A 254 -31.05 -18.62 -3.98
C ALA A 254 -30.39 -17.36 -3.42
N GLU A 255 -30.72 -17.03 -2.19
CA GLU A 255 -29.94 -16.12 -1.34
C GLU A 255 -28.98 -16.92 -0.47
N VAL A 256 -27.80 -16.35 -0.22
CA VAL A 256 -26.76 -16.98 0.59
C VAL A 256 -26.55 -16.18 1.85
N ASP A 257 -26.77 -16.86 2.97
CA ASP A 257 -26.50 -16.35 4.31
C ASP A 257 -25.27 -17.04 4.90
N ILE A 258 -24.47 -16.29 5.65
CA ILE A 258 -23.42 -16.82 6.52
C ILE A 258 -23.79 -16.63 7.97
N LYS A 259 -23.40 -17.57 8.82
CA LYS A 259 -23.52 -17.41 10.27
C LYS A 259 -22.24 -16.78 10.81
N PHE A 260 -22.34 -15.58 11.37
CA PHE A 260 -21.18 -14.82 11.82
C PHE A 260 -21.24 -14.53 13.33
N GLY A 261 -20.48 -15.32 14.10
CA GLY A 261 -20.41 -15.21 15.57
C GLY A 261 -21.79 -15.16 16.24
N ASN A 262 -21.97 -14.22 17.18
CA ASN A 262 -23.22 -14.03 17.91
C ASN A 262 -24.29 -13.22 17.14
N ARG A 263 -23.98 -12.72 15.93
CA ARG A 263 -24.92 -11.90 15.13
C ARG A 263 -25.97 -12.73 14.38
N GLY A 264 -25.83 -14.06 14.39
CA GLY A 264 -26.76 -14.97 13.72
C GLY A 264 -26.50 -15.07 12.21
N TRP A 265 -27.55 -15.37 11.45
CA TRP A 265 -27.51 -15.50 10.00
C TRP A 265 -27.58 -14.12 9.34
N LEU A 266 -26.62 -13.83 8.47
CA LEU A 266 -26.52 -12.58 7.73
C LEU A 266 -26.49 -12.87 6.23
N GLU A 267 -27.38 -12.24 5.48
CA GLU A 267 -27.36 -12.28 4.02
C GLU A 267 -26.10 -11.58 3.47
N ILE A 268 -25.48 -12.20 2.46
CA ILE A 268 -24.23 -11.73 1.85
C ILE A 268 -24.36 -11.53 0.34
N LEU A 269 -25.06 -12.44 -0.35
CA LEU A 269 -25.16 -12.42 -1.81
C LEU A 269 -26.41 -13.15 -2.31
N GLY A 270 -26.83 -12.77 -3.52
CA GLY A 270 -27.84 -13.46 -4.31
C GLY A 270 -27.20 -14.26 -5.44
N CYS A 271 -27.75 -15.40 -5.80
CA CYS A 271 -27.25 -16.25 -6.88
C CYS A 271 -28.35 -17.11 -7.50
N GLY A 272 -28.05 -17.74 -8.64
CA GLY A 272 -28.96 -18.69 -9.26
C GLY A 272 -28.50 -19.17 -10.63
N MET A 273 -29.20 -20.16 -11.18
CA MET A 273 -29.00 -20.58 -12.56
C MET A 273 -29.63 -19.55 -13.49
N VAL A 274 -28.95 -19.11 -14.54
CA VAL A 274 -29.45 -18.09 -15.47
C VAL A 274 -30.72 -18.60 -16.16
N HIS A 275 -31.76 -17.77 -16.16
CA HIS A 275 -33.05 -18.13 -16.71
C HIS A 275 -32.95 -18.33 -18.24
N PRO A 276 -33.55 -19.39 -18.82
CA PRO A 276 -33.43 -19.67 -20.26
C PRO A 276 -33.88 -18.53 -21.17
N ASN A 277 -34.84 -17.71 -20.75
CA ASN A 277 -35.26 -16.51 -21.52
C ASN A 277 -34.14 -15.49 -21.68
N VAL A 278 -33.30 -15.30 -20.65
CA VAL A 278 -32.19 -14.35 -20.69
C VAL A 278 -31.12 -14.84 -21.68
N LEU A 279 -30.77 -16.12 -21.60
CA LEU A 279 -29.84 -16.75 -22.53
C LEU A 279 -30.34 -16.67 -23.98
N LYS A 280 -31.61 -17.01 -24.22
CA LYS A 280 -32.23 -16.88 -25.55
C LYS A 280 -32.25 -15.44 -26.06
N GLY A 281 -32.53 -14.48 -25.18
CA GLY A 281 -32.49 -13.05 -25.50
C GLY A 281 -31.11 -12.57 -25.93
N CYS A 282 -30.05 -13.26 -25.49
CA CYS A 282 -28.67 -13.00 -25.87
C CYS A 282 -28.17 -13.90 -27.01
N ASN A 283 -29.05 -14.60 -27.73
CA ASN A 283 -28.72 -15.56 -28.79
C ASN A 283 -27.85 -16.76 -28.34
N VAL A 284 -27.90 -17.14 -27.07
CA VAL A 284 -27.21 -18.32 -26.54
C VAL A 284 -28.10 -19.57 -26.67
N ASP A 285 -27.56 -20.65 -27.24
CA ASP A 285 -28.29 -21.91 -27.38
C ASP A 285 -28.47 -22.64 -26.05
N THR A 286 -29.65 -22.47 -25.43
CA THR A 286 -30.04 -23.12 -24.17
C THR A 286 -30.11 -24.66 -24.19
N LYS A 287 -30.05 -25.30 -25.37
CA LYS A 287 -29.92 -26.77 -25.44
C LYS A 287 -28.50 -27.23 -25.19
N LYS A 288 -27.53 -26.36 -25.52
CA LYS A 288 -26.10 -26.64 -25.46
C LYS A 288 -25.48 -26.02 -24.21
N TYR A 289 -25.81 -24.77 -23.92
CA TYR A 289 -25.20 -23.99 -22.84
C TYR A 289 -26.15 -23.79 -21.67
N ARG A 290 -25.58 -23.75 -20.48
CA ARG A 290 -26.21 -23.37 -19.22
C ARG A 290 -25.32 -22.36 -18.52
N GLY A 291 -25.86 -21.68 -17.52
CA GLY A 291 -25.04 -20.77 -16.74
C GLY A 291 -25.59 -20.54 -15.35
N PHE A 292 -24.72 -20.04 -14.48
CA PHE A 292 -25.11 -19.47 -13.20
C PHE A 292 -24.57 -18.05 -13.09
N ALA A 293 -25.26 -17.24 -12.28
CA ALA A 293 -24.80 -15.92 -11.92
C ALA A 293 -24.88 -15.73 -10.39
N PHE A 294 -24.07 -14.82 -9.88
CA PHE A 294 -24.10 -14.38 -8.49
C PHE A 294 -23.79 -12.89 -8.40
N GLY A 295 -24.28 -12.24 -7.36
CA GLY A 295 -24.05 -10.82 -7.12
C GLY A 295 -23.89 -10.54 -5.63
N MET A 296 -22.82 -9.81 -5.28
CA MET A 296 -22.49 -9.46 -3.91
C MET A 296 -22.24 -7.97 -3.76
N GLY A 297 -22.70 -7.40 -2.66
CA GLY A 297 -22.40 -6.02 -2.26
C GLY A 297 -21.06 -5.94 -1.55
N ILE A 298 -20.16 -5.09 -2.04
CA ILE A 298 -18.79 -5.01 -1.51
C ILE A 298 -18.75 -4.31 -0.17
N GLU A 299 -19.59 -3.30 0.04
CA GLU A 299 -19.69 -2.61 1.32
C GLU A 299 -20.10 -3.58 2.43
N ARG A 300 -21.06 -4.48 2.16
CA ARG A 300 -21.49 -5.50 3.12
C ARG A 300 -20.34 -6.45 3.50
N LEU A 301 -19.57 -6.90 2.50
CA LEU A 301 -18.38 -7.72 2.73
C LEU A 301 -17.31 -6.97 3.52
N ALA A 302 -17.06 -5.70 3.19
CA ALA A 302 -16.10 -4.85 3.88
C ALA A 302 -16.50 -4.61 5.35
N MET A 303 -17.78 -4.36 5.63
CA MET A 303 -18.28 -4.22 6.99
C MET A 303 -18.01 -5.47 7.83
N LEU A 304 -18.21 -6.65 7.25
CA LEU A 304 -18.00 -7.91 7.96
C LEU A 304 -16.52 -8.24 8.12
N TYR A 305 -15.72 -7.99 7.08
CA TYR A 305 -14.29 -8.25 7.09
C TYR A 305 -13.54 -7.35 8.08
N TYR A 306 -13.88 -6.06 8.14
CA TYR A 306 -13.22 -5.08 9.00
C TYR A 306 -13.96 -4.79 10.31
N GLY A 307 -15.17 -5.31 10.49
CA GLY A 307 -15.99 -5.05 11.69
C GLY A 307 -16.61 -3.64 11.72
N VAL A 308 -16.78 -2.98 10.58
CA VAL A 308 -17.41 -1.65 10.48
C VAL A 308 -18.92 -1.77 10.73
N SER A 309 -19.46 -0.85 11.53
CA SER A 309 -20.87 -0.92 11.96
C SER A 309 -21.82 -0.07 11.12
N ASP A 310 -21.35 1.03 10.54
CA ASP A 310 -22.16 1.94 9.70
C ASP A 310 -21.57 2.02 8.29
N ILE A 311 -22.40 1.77 7.28
CA ILE A 311 -21.96 1.80 5.88
C ILE A 311 -21.52 3.21 5.44
N ARG A 312 -22.08 4.26 6.07
CA ARG A 312 -21.80 5.66 5.73
C ARG A 312 -20.37 6.06 6.04
N ASP A 313 -19.71 5.36 6.96
CA ASP A 313 -18.31 5.63 7.33
C ASP A 313 -17.37 5.52 6.11
N PHE A 314 -17.66 4.60 5.17
CA PHE A 314 -16.90 4.46 3.93
C PHE A 314 -16.98 5.69 3.01
N TYR A 315 -18.03 6.50 3.09
CA TYR A 315 -18.22 7.65 2.18
C TYR A 315 -18.16 9.01 2.89
N SER A 316 -18.03 9.00 4.22
CA SER A 316 -17.90 10.19 5.06
C SER A 316 -16.60 10.99 4.81
N SER A 317 -15.64 10.43 4.07
CA SER A 317 -14.30 11.00 3.84
C SER A 317 -13.54 11.34 5.14
N ASN A 318 -13.79 10.58 6.22
CA ASN A 318 -13.11 10.75 7.49
C ASN A 318 -11.69 10.15 7.43
N LEU A 319 -10.65 11.00 7.52
CA LEU A 319 -9.25 10.54 7.48
C LEU A 319 -8.87 9.65 8.67
N ASP A 320 -9.44 9.87 9.86
CA ASP A 320 -9.16 9.02 11.03
C ASP A 320 -9.72 7.60 10.84
N PHE A 321 -10.81 7.47 10.09
CA PHE A 321 -11.33 6.17 9.66
C PHE A 321 -10.45 5.55 8.59
N LEU A 322 -10.15 6.28 7.51
CA LEU A 322 -9.37 5.75 6.38
C LEU A 322 -7.95 5.34 6.78
N ASN A 323 -7.33 6.02 7.74
CA ASN A 323 -6.00 5.70 8.25
C ASN A 323 -5.94 4.39 9.07
N GLN A 324 -7.08 3.82 9.47
CA GLN A 324 -7.13 2.52 10.16
C GLN A 324 -6.88 1.34 9.21
N PHE A 325 -6.88 1.57 7.90
CA PHE A 325 -6.74 0.54 6.88
C PHE A 325 -5.41 0.69 6.11
N PRO A 326 -4.24 0.55 6.74
CA PRO A 326 -2.95 0.78 6.10
C PRO A 326 -2.73 -0.17 4.91
N SER A 327 -2.04 0.35 3.87
CA SER A 327 -1.67 -0.30 2.61
C SER A 327 -1.11 -1.70 2.78
#